data_AF-A0A838RYN6-F1
#
_entry.id   AF-A0A838RYN6-F1
#
_cell.length_a   1.000
_cell.length_b   1.000
_cell.length_c   1.000
_cell.angle_alpha   90.00
_cell.angle_beta   90.00
_cell.angle_gamma   90.00
#
_symmetry.space_group_name_H-M   'P 1'
#
loop_
_entity.id
_entity.type
_entity.pdbx_description
1 polymer ?
#
loop_
_entity_poly.entity_id
_entity_poly.type
_entity_poly.pdbx_seq_one_letter_code
_entity_poly.pdbx_strand_id
1 'polypeptide(L)'
;DPLLFRLLGRLVGTPLDPYAPINPYYIAAWIGLLVTSLNLMPVGQLDGGHGTFSMFGQRAHKVIGRVAFAAMAMLTLLGFLWYGSPSGFLYTVLLAIMLRVGHPQPEEMEPLGPIRNWIAVVTLIIFALCFWPFPITIT
;
A
#
# COMPACT_ATOMS: atom_id res chain seq x y z
N ASP A 1 -9.73 3.98 -10.07
CA ASP A 1 -8.61 4.91 -9.80
C ASP A 1 -8.33 5.04 -8.31
N PRO A 2 -7.05 5.19 -7.93
CA PRO A 2 -6.63 5.57 -6.59
C PRO A 2 -7.32 6.85 -6.10
N LEU A 3 -7.50 6.98 -4.78
CA LEU A 3 -8.13 8.16 -4.18
C LEU A 3 -7.36 9.44 -4.49
N LEU A 4 -6.03 9.37 -4.55
CA LEU A 4 -5.20 10.52 -4.90
C LEU A 4 -5.54 11.10 -6.27
N PHE A 5 -5.76 10.25 -7.27
CA PHE A 5 -6.18 10.71 -8.61
C PHE A 5 -7.52 11.44 -8.57
N ARG A 6 -8.49 10.87 -7.85
CA ARG A 6 -9.82 11.47 -7.72
C ARG A 6 -9.75 12.84 -7.03
N LEU A 7 -8.89 12.98 -6.03
CA LEU A 7 -8.66 14.26 -5.35
C LEU A 7 -7.99 15.28 -6.27
N LEU A 8 -6.91 14.89 -6.96
CA LEU A 8 -6.20 15.78 -7.88
C LEU A 8 -7.09 16.23 -9.04
N GLY A 9 -7.86 15.32 -9.65
CA GLY A 9 -8.81 15.69 -10.70
C GLY A 9 -9.84 16.70 -10.22
N ARG A 10 -10.39 16.53 -9.01
CA ARG A 10 -11.31 17.50 -8.41
C ARG A 10 -10.65 18.85 -8.13
N LEU A 11 -9.41 18.88 -7.65
CA LEU A 11 -8.69 20.11 -7.32
C LEU A 11 -8.31 20.91 -8.58
N VAL A 12 -7.94 20.23 -9.66
CA VAL A 12 -7.55 20.86 -10.93
C VAL A 12 -8.77 21.16 -11.81
N GLY A 13 -9.94 20.62 -11.48
CA GLY A 13 -11.16 20.78 -12.27
C GLY A 13 -11.20 19.89 -13.52
N THR A 14 -10.41 18.81 -13.53
CA THR A 14 -10.36 17.84 -14.64
C THR A 14 -11.14 16.58 -14.27
N PRO A 15 -12.29 16.31 -14.93
CA PRO A 15 -13.05 15.10 -14.69
C PRO A 15 -12.24 13.88 -15.16
N LEU A 16 -12.15 12.85 -14.32
CA LEU A 16 -11.62 11.56 -14.73
C LEU A 16 -12.71 10.84 -15.52
N ASP A 17 -12.61 10.88 -16.84
CA ASP A 17 -13.50 10.17 -17.75
C ASP A 17 -13.04 8.71 -17.93
N PRO A 18 -13.82 7.70 -17.50
CA PRO A 18 -13.49 6.29 -17.68
C PRO A 18 -13.39 5.86 -19.15
N TYR A 19 -13.99 6.62 -20.08
CA TYR A 19 -14.01 6.31 -21.51
C TYR A 19 -12.94 7.07 -22.30
N ALA A 20 -12.20 7.97 -21.66
CA ALA A 20 -11.12 8.68 -22.32
C ALA A 20 -10.01 7.71 -22.77
N PRO A 21 -9.36 7.97 -23.92
CA PRO A 21 -8.21 7.21 -24.34
C PRO A 21 -7.12 7.20 -23.26
N ILE A 22 -6.58 6.03 -22.94
CA ILE A 22 -5.53 5.91 -21.95
C ILE A 22 -4.28 6.64 -22.44
N ASN A 23 -3.88 7.67 -21.70
CA ASN A 23 -2.68 8.46 -21.99
C ASN A 23 -1.44 7.81 -21.32
N PRO A 24 -0.25 7.77 -21.97
CA PRO A 24 0.99 7.31 -21.36
C PRO A 24 1.32 7.92 -19.99
N TYR A 25 1.06 9.21 -19.79
CA TYR A 25 1.29 9.89 -18.50
C TYR A 25 0.35 9.35 -17.41
N TYR A 26 -0.89 9.00 -17.76
CA TYR A 26 -1.84 8.40 -16.83
C TYR A 26 -1.35 7.03 -16.35
N ILE A 27 -0.89 6.19 -17.28
CA ILE A 27 -0.31 4.87 -16.94
C ILE A 27 0.92 5.05 -16.05
N ALA A 28 1.83 5.96 -16.40
CA ALA A 28 3.05 6.20 -15.63
C ALA A 28 2.73 6.65 -14.19
N ALA A 29 1.82 7.60 -14.03
CA ALA A 29 1.37 8.04 -12.71
C ALA A 29 0.67 6.91 -11.94
N TRP A 30 -0.15 6.10 -12.62
CA TRP A 30 -0.88 4.99 -12.01
C TRP A 30 0.08 3.91 -11.50
N ILE A 31 1.09 3.53 -12.30
CA ILE A 31 2.16 2.62 -11.88
C ILE A 31 2.94 3.22 -10.71
N GLY A 32 3.22 4.53 -10.74
CA GLY A 32 3.87 5.23 -9.62
C GLY A 32 3.11 5.04 -8.31
N LEU A 33 1.79 5.28 -8.32
CA LEU A 33 0.94 5.08 -7.13
C LEU A 33 0.85 3.61 -6.71
N LEU A 34 0.82 2.68 -7.66
CA LEU A 34 0.88 1.25 -7.39
C LEU A 34 2.16 0.92 -6.59
N VAL A 35 3.33 1.29 -7.11
CA VAL A 35 4.63 1.04 -6.46
C VAL A 35 4.72 1.75 -5.10
N THR A 36 4.26 2.99 -4.99
CA THR A 36 4.19 3.69 -3.70
C THR A 36 3.32 2.92 -2.70
N SER A 37 2.11 2.50 -3.09
CA SER A 37 1.23 1.76 -2.18
C SER A 37 1.83 0.42 -1.76
N LEU A 38 2.54 -0.28 -2.65
CA LEU A 38 3.24 -1.52 -2.32
C LEU A 38 4.35 -1.27 -1.30
N ASN A 39 5.21 -0.27 -1.52
CA ASN A 39 6.32 0.05 -0.61
C ASN A 39 5.83 0.53 0.77
N LEU A 40 4.67 1.17 0.85
CA LEU A 40 4.12 1.66 2.10
C LEU A 40 3.26 0.64 2.86
N MET A 41 3.15 -0.60 2.38
CA MET A 41 2.49 -1.67 3.12
C MET A 41 3.21 -1.94 4.44
N PRO A 42 2.48 -2.15 5.56
CA PRO A 42 3.08 -2.32 6.88
C PRO A 42 3.54 -3.77 7.12
N VAL A 43 4.41 -4.29 6.24
CA VAL A 43 4.83 -5.70 6.24
C VAL A 43 6.31 -5.84 5.88
N GLY A 44 7.03 -6.65 6.67
CA GLY A 44 8.42 -7.02 6.37
C GLY A 44 9.35 -5.82 6.24
N GLN A 45 10.26 -5.88 5.27
CA GLN A 45 11.27 -4.83 5.01
C GLN A 45 10.79 -3.73 4.06
N LEU A 46 9.49 -3.65 3.78
CA LEU A 46 8.93 -2.53 3.02
C LEU A 46 9.06 -1.24 3.85
N ASP A 47 9.08 -0.07 3.21
CA ASP A 47 9.21 1.23 3.90
C ASP A 47 8.11 1.42 4.97
N GLY A 48 6.88 0.99 4.69
CA GLY A 48 5.79 0.95 5.67
C GLY A 48 6.04 -0.04 6.82
N GLY A 49 6.71 -1.15 6.53
CA GLY A 49 7.18 -2.12 7.52
C GLY A 49 8.22 -1.50 8.48
N HIS A 50 9.21 -0.79 7.95
CA HIS A 50 10.17 -0.03 8.73
C HIS A 50 9.49 1.02 9.61
N GLY A 51 8.54 1.78 9.05
CA GLY A 51 7.79 2.79 9.81
C GLY A 51 7.00 2.18 10.99
N THR A 52 6.30 1.07 10.75
CA THR A 52 5.55 0.38 11.82
C THR A 52 6.47 -0.27 12.85
N PHE A 53 7.62 -0.80 12.43
CA PHE A 53 8.65 -1.31 13.34
C PHE A 53 9.22 -0.22 14.24
N SER A 54 9.60 0.93 13.68
CA SER A 54 10.15 2.04 14.46
C SER A 54 9.13 2.63 15.44
N MET A 55 7.84 2.64 15.09
CA MET A 55 6.80 3.25 15.94
C MET A 55 6.30 2.34 17.05
N PHE A 56 6.19 1.03 16.79
CA PHE A 56 5.54 0.10 17.71
C PHE A 56 6.44 -1.05 18.21
N GLY A 57 7.66 -1.13 17.68
CA GLY A 57 8.62 -2.18 18.02
C GLY A 57 8.29 -3.55 17.42
N GLN A 58 9.15 -4.52 17.73
CA GLN A 58 9.20 -5.81 17.03
C GLN A 58 7.93 -6.67 17.16
N ARG A 59 7.30 -6.68 18.35
CA ARG A 59 6.11 -7.52 18.58
C ARG A 59 4.92 -7.01 17.79
N ALA A 60 4.65 -5.72 17.87
CA ALA A 60 3.55 -5.09 17.15
C ALA A 60 3.77 -5.15 15.65
N HIS A 61 4.99 -4.89 15.15
CA HIS A 61 5.34 -5.02 13.73
C HIS A 61 5.00 -6.40 13.17
N LYS A 62 5.34 -7.48 13.89
CA LYS A 62 4.98 -8.86 13.47
C LYS A 62 3.48 -9.08 13.40
N VAL A 63 2.72 -8.55 14.36
CA VAL A 63 1.25 -8.69 14.38
C VAL A 63 0.63 -7.88 13.25
N ILE A 64 1.02 -6.60 13.10
CA ILE A 64 0.56 -5.72 12.03
C ILE A 64 0.84 -6.36 10.67
N GLY A 65 2.05 -6.89 10.47
CA GLY A 65 2.42 -7.55 9.23
C GLY A 65 1.53 -8.74 8.88
N ARG A 66 1.23 -9.60 9.87
CA ARG A 66 0.34 -10.76 9.69
C ARG A 66 -1.11 -10.34 9.43
N VAL A 67 -1.60 -9.31 10.12
CA VAL A 67 -2.94 -8.78 9.92
C VAL A 67 -3.08 -8.16 8.52
N ALA A 68 -2.10 -7.36 8.09
CA ALA A 68 -2.09 -6.76 6.76
C ALA A 68 -2.03 -7.83 5.65
N PHE A 69 -1.22 -8.88 5.84
CA PHE A 69 -1.22 -10.02 4.92
C PHE A 69 -2.56 -10.74 4.87
N ALA A 70 -3.16 -11.06 6.03
CA ALA A 70 -4.45 -11.75 6.09
C ALA A 70 -5.56 -10.91 5.44
N ALA A 71 -5.61 -9.61 5.73
CA ALA A 71 -6.53 -8.68 5.12
C ALA A 71 -6.35 -8.62 3.60
N MET A 72 -5.11 -8.53 3.12
CA MET A 72 -4.82 -8.51 1.69
C MET A 72 -5.16 -9.84 1.01
N ALA A 73 -4.86 -10.99 1.63
CA ALA A 73 -5.23 -12.29 1.09
C ALA A 73 -6.77 -12.44 0.98
N MET A 74 -7.50 -11.97 2.00
CA MET A 74 -8.96 -11.93 1.98
C MET A 74 -9.48 -11.01 0.88
N LEU A 75 -8.92 -9.80 0.74
CA LEU A 75 -9.28 -8.86 -0.34
C LEU A 75 -9.01 -9.47 -1.72
N THR A 76 -7.87 -10.14 -1.91
CA THR A 76 -7.55 -10.84 -3.16
C THR A 76 -8.57 -11.91 -3.49
N LEU A 77 -8.94 -12.75 -2.51
CA LEU A 77 -9.94 -13.79 -2.70
C LEU A 77 -11.31 -13.19 -3.06
N LEU A 78 -11.76 -12.20 -2.30
CA LEU A 78 -13.05 -11.52 -2.55
C LEU A 78 -13.05 -10.79 -3.90
N GLY A 79 -11.96 -10.12 -4.25
CA GLY A 79 -11.78 -9.44 -5.54
C GLY A 79 -11.87 -10.39 -6.72
N PHE A 80 -11.24 -11.55 -6.59
CA PHE A 80 -11.31 -12.59 -7.60
C PHE A 80 -12.73 -13.18 -7.72
N LEU A 81 -13.36 -13.53 -6.61
CA LEU A 81 -14.68 -14.17 -6.59
C LEU A 81 -15.82 -13.24 -7.02
N TRP A 82 -15.77 -11.96 -6.63
CA TRP A 82 -16.88 -11.02 -6.85
C TRP A 82 -16.70 -10.15 -8.09
N TYR A 83 -15.45 -9.86 -8.49
CA TYR A 83 -15.14 -8.90 -9.55
C TYR A 83 -14.22 -9.48 -10.64
N GLY A 84 -13.89 -10.77 -10.59
CA GLY A 84 -12.97 -11.39 -11.55
C GLY A 84 -11.59 -10.71 -11.60
N SER A 85 -11.18 -10.04 -10.51
CA SER A 85 -10.00 -9.19 -10.50
C SER A 85 -8.77 -9.96 -10.00
N PRO A 86 -7.71 -10.12 -10.81
CA PRO A 86 -6.48 -10.79 -10.39
C PRO A 86 -5.50 -9.85 -9.64
N SER A 87 -5.78 -8.55 -9.58
CA SER A 87 -4.79 -7.53 -9.16
C SER A 87 -4.29 -7.71 -7.74
N GLY A 88 -5.11 -8.29 -6.85
CA GLY A 88 -4.70 -8.56 -5.48
C GLY A 88 -3.58 -9.60 -5.36
N PHE A 89 -3.41 -10.48 -6.37
CA PHE A 89 -2.41 -11.54 -6.33
C PHE A 89 -0.98 -10.99 -6.21
N LEU A 90 -0.68 -9.91 -6.93
CA LEU A 90 0.63 -9.24 -6.85
C LEU A 90 0.94 -8.82 -5.40
N TYR A 91 0.00 -8.14 -4.74
CA TYR A 91 0.15 -7.73 -3.34
C TYR A 91 0.31 -8.95 -2.44
N THR A 92 -0.58 -9.93 -2.50
CA THR A 92 -0.55 -11.09 -1.61
C THR A 92 0.76 -11.89 -1.74
N VAL A 93 1.25 -12.13 -2.95
CA VAL A 93 2.52 -12.84 -3.17
C VAL A 93 3.70 -12.03 -2.64
N LEU A 94 3.76 -10.73 -2.93
CA LEU A 94 4.83 -9.88 -2.43
C LEU A 94 4.86 -9.88 -0.89
N LEU A 95 3.70 -9.69 -0.25
CA LEU A 95 3.60 -9.69 1.22
C LEU A 95 3.94 -11.06 1.81
N ALA A 96 3.59 -12.17 1.16
CA ALA A 96 3.96 -13.52 1.59
C ALA A 96 5.49 -13.70 1.60
N ILE A 97 6.19 -13.16 0.59
CA ILE A 97 7.66 -13.15 0.53
C ILE A 97 8.20 -12.25 1.64
N MET A 98 7.69 -11.02 1.78
CA MET A 98 8.15 -10.06 2.78
C MET A 98 7.96 -10.54 4.23
N LEU A 99 6.93 -11.33 4.51
CA LEU A 99 6.73 -11.95 5.83
C LEU A 99 7.79 -13.01 6.18
N ARG A 100 8.39 -13.65 5.17
CA ARG A 100 9.46 -14.63 5.37
C ARG A 100 10.82 -13.95 5.57
N VAL A 101 11.01 -12.79 4.95
CA VAL A 101 12.24 -12.00 5.12
C VAL A 101 12.21 -11.35 6.51
N GLY A 102 13.07 -11.81 7.41
CA GLY A 102 13.16 -11.27 8.77
C GLY A 102 13.50 -9.78 8.77
N HIS A 103 12.81 -9.00 9.62
CA HIS A 103 13.16 -7.60 9.83
C HIS A 103 14.40 -7.50 10.74
N PRO A 104 15.50 -6.85 10.28
CA PRO A 104 16.69 -6.65 11.11
C PRO A 104 16.34 -5.76 12.30
N GLN A 105 16.87 -6.07 13.48
CA GLN A 105 16.64 -5.29 14.70
C GLN A 105 17.94 -4.55 15.06
N PRO A 106 17.90 -3.23 15.27
CA PRO A 106 19.03 -2.51 15.84
C PRO A 106 19.29 -2.98 17.28
N GLU A 107 20.53 -2.88 17.75
CA GLU A 107 20.93 -3.30 19.10
C GLU A 107 20.24 -2.47 20.18
N GLU A 108 20.05 -1.17 19.93
CA GLU A 108 19.32 -0.25 20.79
C GLU A 108 18.16 0.40 20.02
N MET A 109 16.95 0.33 20.58
CA MET A 109 15.80 1.06 20.06
C MET A 109 15.64 2.37 20.84
N GLU A 110 16.04 3.47 20.21
CA GLU A 110 15.70 4.80 20.71
C GLU A 110 14.25 5.17 20.39
N PRO A 111 13.56 5.89 21.28
CA PRO A 111 12.20 6.37 21.01
C PRO A 111 12.21 7.35 19.82
N LEU A 112 11.21 7.24 18.97
CA LEU A 112 11.02 8.17 17.86
C LEU A 112 10.70 9.58 18.39
N GLY A 113 11.45 10.57 17.91
CA GLY A 113 11.11 11.97 18.11
C GLY A 113 9.77 12.36 17.46
N PRO A 114 9.14 13.47 17.91
CA PRO A 114 7.79 13.85 17.50
C PRO A 114 7.63 14.06 15.99
N ILE A 115 8.65 14.60 15.31
CA ILE A 115 8.65 14.79 13.86
C ILE A 115 8.57 13.44 13.12
N ARG A 116 9.31 12.42 13.59
CA ARG A 116 9.34 11.10 12.96
C ARG A 116 8.01 10.36 13.12
N ASN A 117 7.33 10.55 14.27
CA ASN A 117 5.97 10.04 14.46
C ASN A 117 4.99 10.67 13.48
N TRP A 118 5.06 11.98 13.27
CA TRP A 118 4.22 12.66 12.28
C TRP A 118 4.48 12.15 10.85
N ILE A 119 5.76 11.93 10.49
CA ILE A 119 6.11 11.35 9.19
C ILE A 119 5.49 9.95 9.04
N ALA A 120 5.54 9.10 10.07
CA ALA A 120 4.93 7.76 10.02
C ALA A 120 3.40 7.83 9.78
N VAL A 121 2.72 8.78 10.42
CA VAL A 121 1.28 9.02 10.20
C VAL A 121 1.02 9.50 8.77
N VAL A 122 1.79 10.47 8.28
CA VAL A 122 1.67 10.98 6.90
C VAL A 122 1.90 9.86 5.89
N THR A 123 2.86 8.98 6.11
CA THR A 123 3.12 7.81 5.27
C THR A 123 1.91 6.88 5.20
N LEU A 124 1.21 6.64 6.31
CA LEU A 124 -0.02 5.84 6.31
C LEU A 124 -1.16 6.50 5.52
N ILE A 125 -1.25 7.83 5.59
CA ILE A 125 -2.22 8.60 4.80
C ILE A 125 -1.88 8.46 3.29
N ILE A 126 -0.62 8.64 2.92
CA ILE A 126 -0.17 8.47 1.52
C ILE A 126 -0.47 7.06 1.03
N PHE A 127 -0.20 6.04 1.84
CA PHE A 127 -0.59 4.66 1.54
C PHE A 127 -2.08 4.55 1.22
N ALA A 128 -2.95 5.07 2.09
CA ALA A 128 -4.40 5.01 1.89
C ALA A 128 -4.86 5.77 0.63
N LEU A 129 -4.18 6.87 0.28
CA LEU A 129 -4.49 7.65 -0.91
C LEU A 129 -4.06 6.95 -2.21
N CYS A 130 -2.93 6.24 -2.18
CA CYS A 130 -2.36 5.52 -3.32
C CYS A 130 -2.96 4.13 -3.51
N PHE A 131 -3.38 3.48 -2.42
CA PHE A 131 -3.86 2.10 -2.45
C PHE A 131 -5.17 1.99 -3.22
N TRP A 132 -5.17 1.13 -4.23
CA TRP A 132 -6.35 0.77 -4.98
C TRP A 132 -6.45 -0.76 -5.01
N PRO A 133 -7.49 -1.37 -4.41
CA PRO A 133 -7.53 -2.81 -4.20
C PRO A 133 -7.80 -3.60 -5.49
N PHE A 134 -8.63 -3.07 -6.40
CA PHE A 134 -9.05 -3.76 -7.62
C PHE A 134 -8.74 -3.00 -8.94
N PRO A 135 -7.48 -2.61 -9.21
CA PRO A 135 -6.81 -2.91 -10.45
C PRO A 135 -7.52 -2.83 -11.79
N ILE A 136 -7.91 -4.05 -12.08
CA ILE A 136 -7.92 -4.65 -13.38
C ILE A 136 -8.99 -5.70 -13.16
N THR A 137 -10.08 -5.57 -13.89
CA THR A 137 -11.13 -6.57 -13.93
C THR A 137 -11.01 -7.27 -15.28
N ILE A 138 -11.13 -8.60 -15.28
CA ILE A 138 -11.12 -9.39 -16.53
C ILE A 138 -12.56 -9.59 -17.05
N THR A 139 -13.55 -9.19 -16.26
CA THR A 139 -14.98 -9.19 -16.57
C THR A 139 -15.47 -7.82 -17.00
#